data_AF-A0A6I3KLJ3-F1
#
_entry.id   AF-A0A6I3KLJ3-F1
#
_cell.length_a   1.000
_cell.length_b   1.000
_cell.length_c   1.000
_cell.angle_alpha   90.00
_cell.angle_beta   90.00
_cell.angle_gamma   90.00
#
_symmetry.space_group_name_H-M   'P 1'
#
loop_
_entity.id
_entity.type
_entity.pdbx_description
1 polymer ?
#
loop_
_entity_poly.entity_id
_entity_poly.type
_entity_poly.pdbx_seq_one_letter_code
_entity_poly.pdbx_strand_id
1 'polypeptide(L)' 'MPKFTVRRGRRYQATLSLGLLESFASNDMIAERLRTAGFSEVDVEGTGASRSAQAVWANDDATAEMPSQVLSVTEIELA' A
#
# COMPACT_ATOMS: atom_id res chain seq x y z
N MET A 1 -7.18 -9.87 12.13
CA MET A 1 -6.06 -9.66 11.19
C MET A 1 -5.00 -8.80 11.89
N PRO A 2 -3.71 -8.84 11.49
CA PRO A 2 -2.73 -7.92 12.05
C PRO A 2 -3.16 -6.47 11.76
N LYS A 3 -2.99 -5.58 12.75
CA LYS A 3 -3.24 -4.14 12.59
C LYS A 3 -1.91 -3.43 12.34
N PHE A 4 -1.92 -2.45 11.44
CA PHE A 4 -0.77 -1.62 11.14
C PHE A 4 -1.12 -0.15 11.36
N THR A 5 -0.18 0.59 11.93
CA THR A 5 -0.32 2.02 12.16
C THR A 5 0.55 2.77 11.16
N VAL A 6 -0.08 3.57 10.31
CA VAL A 6 0.61 4.55 9.46
C VAL A 6 0.72 5.87 10.21
N ARG A 7 1.89 6.50 10.09
CA ARG A 7 2.23 7.74 10.77
C ARG A 7 2.31 8.90 9.80
N ARG A 8 1.88 10.07 10.24
CA ARG A 8 1.87 11.28 9.43
C ARG A 8 3.27 11.63 8.92
N GLY A 9 3.37 11.90 7.62
CA GLY A 9 4.61 12.29 6.94
C GLY A 9 5.60 11.14 6.70
N ARG A 10 5.19 9.88 6.94
CA ARG A 10 6.02 8.72 6.66
C ARG A 10 5.67 8.09 5.32
N ARG A 11 6.70 7.56 4.65
CA ARG A 11 6.57 6.81 3.41
C ARG A 11 6.63 5.32 3.72
N TYR A 12 5.75 4.57 3.09
CA TYR A 12 5.62 3.14 3.28
C TYR A 12 5.78 2.44 1.94
N GLN A 13 6.48 1.30 1.96
CA GLN A 13 6.54 0.36 0.86
C GLN A 13 5.81 -0.91 1.28
N ALA A 14 4.77 -1.28 0.53
CA ALA A 14 3.99 -2.48 0.73
C ALA A 14 4.22 -3.47 -0.42
N THR A 15 4.47 -4.73 -0.09
CA THR A 15 4.46 -5.83 -1.04
C THR A 15 3.09 -6.50 -1.01
N LEU A 16 2.41 -6.51 -2.15
CA LEU A 16 1.08 -7.07 -2.32
C LEU A 16 1.18 -8.39 -3.09
N SER A 17 0.46 -9.41 -2.65
CA SER A 17 0.18 -10.62 -3.42
C SER A 17 -1.26 -10.59 -3.91
N LEU A 18 -1.41 -10.62 -5.23
CA LEU A 18 -2.71 -10.70 -5.87
C LEU A 18 -3.07 -12.18 -6.01
N GLY A 19 -4.11 -12.63 -5.29
CA GLY A 19 -4.67 -13.97 -5.48
C GLY A 19 -5.36 -14.11 -6.85
N LEU A 20 -5.62 -15.34 -7.28
CA LEU A 20 -6.19 -15.73 -8.59
C LEU A 20 -7.41 -14.90 -9.08
N LEU A 21 -8.20 -14.31 -8.18
CA LEU A 21 -9.37 -13.48 -8.50
C LEU A 21 -9.09 -11.96 -8.49
N GLU A 22 -8.05 -11.52 -7.78
CA GLU A 22 -7.70 -10.10 -7.60
C GLU A 22 -6.54 -9.67 -8.50
N SER A 23 -5.88 -10.61 -9.19
CA SER A 23 -4.88 -10.40 -10.25
C SER A 23 -5.28 -9.44 -11.38
N PHE A 24 -6.56 -9.05 -11.42
CA PHE A 24 -7.11 -8.08 -12.38
C PHE A 24 -7.03 -6.62 -11.91
N ALA A 25 -6.69 -6.35 -10.64
CA ALA A 25 -6.43 -4.98 -10.22
C ALA A 25 -5.15 -4.47 -10.90
N SER A 26 -5.33 -3.58 -11.87
CA SER A 26 -4.21 -2.87 -12.50
C SER A 26 -3.52 -1.98 -11.46
N ASN A 27 -2.25 -1.66 -11.70
CA ASN A 27 -1.46 -0.77 -10.82
C ASN A 27 -2.21 0.53 -10.53
N ASP A 28 -2.92 1.06 -11.54
CA ASP A 28 -3.76 2.26 -11.44
C ASP A 28 -4.89 2.09 -10.41
N MET A 29 -5.61 0.97 -10.44
CA MET A 29 -6.68 0.67 -9.47
C MET A 29 -6.15 0.59 -8.03
N ILE A 30 -4.97 -0.01 -7.84
CA ILE A 30 -4.30 -0.08 -6.54
C ILE A 30 -3.91 1.32 -6.10
N ALA A 31 -3.37 2.13 -7.01
CA ALA A 31 -2.98 3.51 -6.73
C ALA A 31 -4.20 4.35 -6.33
N GLU A 32 -5.32 4.24 -7.03
CA GLU A 32 -6.57 4.93 -6.71
C GLU A 32 -7.14 4.50 -5.35
N ARG A 33 -7.10 3.21 -5.03
CA ARG A 33 -7.51 2.70 -3.71
C ARG A 33 -6.68 3.31 -2.58
N LEU A 34 -5.37 3.36 -2.75
CA LEU A 34 -4.46 3.98 -1.78
C LEU A 34 -4.72 5.47 -1.63
N ARG A 35 -4.92 6.20 -2.75
CA ARG A 35 -5.30 7.62 -2.72
C ARG A 35 -6.64 7.83 -1.99
N THR A 36 -7.63 7.00 -2.27
CA THR A 36 -8.95 7.04 -1.61
C THR A 36 -8.84 6.75 -0.11
N ALA A 37 -7.92 5.89 0.30
CA ALA A 37 -7.66 5.60 1.71
C ALA A 37 -6.96 6.75 2.44
N GLY A 38 -6.40 7.73 1.73
CA GLY A 38 -5.72 8.90 2.30
C GLY A 38 -4.20 8.92 2.09
N PHE A 39 -3.66 8.00 1.29
CA PHE A 39 -2.25 8.09 0.89
C PHE A 39 -2.04 9.11 -0.22
N SER A 40 -0.85 9.70 -0.25
CA SER A 40 -0.36 10.63 -1.27
C SER A 40 0.91 10.09 -1.89
N GLU A 41 1.36 10.67 -3.02
CA GLU A 41 2.59 10.25 -3.71
C GLU A 41 2.63 8.73 -3.97
N VAL A 42 1.50 8.20 -4.42
CA VAL A 42 1.31 6.78 -4.64
C VAL A 42 1.94 6.36 -5.95
N ASP A 43 2.86 5.40 -5.86
CA ASP A 43 3.55 4.75 -6.95
C ASP A 43 3.38 3.24 -6.82
N VAL A 44 3.00 2.56 -7.91
CA VAL A 44 2.73 1.12 -7.89
C VAL A 44 3.41 0.46 -9.07
N GLU A 45 4.33 -0.44 -8.75
CA GLU A 45 5.18 -1.12 -9.72
C GLU A 45 5.05 -2.64 -9.62
N GLY A 46 5.40 -3.31 -10.72
CA GLY A 46 5.43 -4.77 -10.83
C GLY A 46 4.45 -5.33 -11.85
N THR A 47 4.64 -6.61 -12.16
CA THR A 47 3.85 -7.39 -13.14
C THR A 47 3.57 -8.81 -12.60
N GLY A 48 2.43 -9.42 -12.96
CA GLY A 48 2.03 -10.75 -12.45
C GLY A 48 1.40 -10.73 -11.05
N ALA A 49 1.70 -11.73 -10.22
CA ALA A 49 1.05 -11.96 -8.92
C ALA A 49 1.63 -11.15 -7.73
N SER A 50 2.75 -10.46 -7.94
CA SER A 50 3.39 -9.62 -6.92
C SER A 50 3.46 -8.17 -7.37
N ARG A 51 3.13 -7.24 -6.47
CA ARG A 51 3.23 -5.79 -6.69
C ARG A 51 3.94 -5.13 -5.53
N SER A 52 4.67 -4.07 -5.84
CA SER A 52 5.25 -3.17 -4.86
C SER A 52 4.53 -1.84 -4.96
N ALA A 53 3.96 -1.39 -3.86
CA ALA A 53 3.31 -0.09 -3.75
C ALA A 53 4.10 0.79 -2.79
N GLN A 54 4.46 1.98 -3.23
CA GLN A 54 5.08 3.01 -2.42
C GLN A 54 4.11 4.16 -2.25
N ALA A 55 3.95 4.66 -1.03
CA ALA A 55 3.02 5.74 -0.76
C ALA A 55 3.37 6.51 0.51
N VAL A 56 3.02 7.79 0.56
CA VAL A 56 3.20 8.67 1.72
C VAL A 56 1.88 8.83 2.47
N TRP A 57 1.90 8.72 3.79
CA TRP A 57 0.73 9.00 4.60
C TRP A 57 0.69 10.49 5.01
N ALA A 58 -0.15 11.28 4.34
CA ALA A 58 -0.23 12.73 4.57
C ALA A 58 -1.18 13.13 5.72
N ASN A 59 -2.05 12.21 6.13
CA ASN A 59 -3.06 12.44 7.16
C ASN A 59 -2.52 12.17 8.58
N ASP A 60 -3.34 12.46 9.60
CA ASP A 60 -3.04 12.12 10.98
C ASP A 60 -2.87 10.61 11.18
N ASP A 61 -2.17 10.21 12.24
CA ASP A 61 -1.83 8.81 12.49
C ASP A 61 -3.08 7.92 12.46
N ALA A 62 -3.06 6.89 11.61
CA ALA A 62 -4.19 6.01 11.42
C ALA A 62 -3.78 4.56 11.66
N THR A 63 -4.68 3.80 12.28
CA THR A 63 -4.48 2.36 12.49
C THR A 63 -5.59 1.61 11.78
N ALA A 64 -5.21 0.70 10.88
CA ALA A 64 -6.14 -0.10 10.11
C ALA A 64 -5.76 -1.58 10.16
N GLU A 65 -6.71 -2.44 9.84
CA GLU A 65 -6.45 -3.86 9.64
C GLU A 65 -5.70 -4.04 8.33
N MET A 66 -4.61 -4.82 8.36
CA MET A 66 -3.89 -5.18 7.14
C MET A 66 -4.72 -6.19 6.35
N PRO A 67 -5.05 -5.90 5.08
CA PRO A 67 -5.67 -6.88 4.21
C PRO A 67 -4.72 -8.07 4.03
N SER A 68 -5.28 -9.27 3.90
CA SER A 68 -4.51 -10.51 3.71
C SER A 68 -3.65 -10.53 2.44
N GLN A 69 -3.93 -9.63 1.52
CA GLN A 69 -3.17 -9.42 0.29
C GLN A 69 -1.83 -8.71 0.53
N VAL A 70 -1.67 -8.05 1.68
CA VAL A 70 -0.42 -7.37 2.03
C VAL A 70 0.52 -8.38 2.67
N LEU A 71 1.56 -8.74 1.94
CA LEU A 71 2.59 -9.68 2.41
C LEU A 71 3.51 -9.02 3.44
N SER A 72 3.86 -7.76 3.23
CA SER A 72 4.77 -7.00 4.09
C SER A 72 4.58 -5.51 3.86
N VAL A 73 4.80 -4.71 4.92
CA VAL A 73 4.87 -3.25 4.86
C VAL A 73 6.12 -2.82 5.61
N THR A 74 6.90 -1.93 5.00
CA THR A 74 8.10 -1.36 5.58
C THR A 74 8.02 0.15 5.49
N GLU A 75 8.34 0.85 6.57
CA GLU A 75 8.58 2.30 6.50
C GLU A 75 9.92 2.53 5.78
N ILE A 76 9.93 3.44 4.80
CA ILE A 76 11.14 3.85 4.09
C ILE A 76 11.39 5.33 4.38
N GLU A 77 12.62 5.66 4.78
CA GLU A 77 13.02 7.06 4.93
C GLU A 77 13.14 7.71 3.55
N LEU A 78 12.58 8.93 3.42
CA LEU A 78 12.92 9.81 2.32
C LEU A 78 14.38 10.26 2.55
N ALA A 79 15.30 9.74 1.73
CA ALA A 79 16.69 10.15 1.70
C ALA A 79 16.85 11.62 1.26
#